data_AF-A0A1S8TS56-F1
#
_entry.id   AF-A0A1S8TS56-F1
#
_cell.length_a   1.000
_cell.length_b   1.000
_cell.length_c   1.000
_cell.angle_alpha   90.00
_cell.angle_beta   90.00
_cell.angle_gamma   90.00
#
_symmetry.space_group_name_H-M   'P 1'
#
loop_
_entity.id
_entity.type
_entity.pdbx_description
1 polymer ?
#
loop_
_entity_poly.entity_id
_entity_poly.type
_entity_poly.pdbx_seq_one_letter_code
_entity_poly.pdbx_strand_id
1 'polypeptide(L)'
;MEEWKLKRPIFPKKAVITAGMPYGNKELHFGHAGGMFVHADTFARFLRDRIGHENVIFVSGTDCYGSAISVKYRKLVDENNYEGTIEDYVRENHEKQKDVLEKYEM
;
A
#
# COMPACT_ATOMS: atom_id res chain seq x y z
N MET A 1 -27.48 33.30 21.70
CA MET A 1 -26.71 32.42 20.81
C MET A 1 -26.85 31.02 21.35
N GLU A 2 -27.46 30.13 20.59
CA GLU A 2 -27.72 28.75 21.00
C GLU A 2 -26.39 27.98 20.99
N GLU A 3 -25.97 27.44 22.14
CA GLU A 3 -24.76 26.63 22.25
C GLU A 3 -24.89 25.39 21.37
N TRP A 4 -24.20 25.38 20.22
CA TRP A 4 -24.02 24.17 19.43
C TRP A 4 -23.09 23.21 20.19
N LYS A 5 -23.68 22.35 21.03
CA LYS A 5 -22.96 21.22 21.64
C LYS A 5 -22.67 20.18 20.56
N LEU A 6 -21.52 20.33 19.88
CA LEU A 6 -21.02 19.32 18.95
C LEU A 6 -20.84 18.00 19.71
N LYS A 7 -21.67 17.01 19.37
CA LYS A 7 -21.55 15.65 19.91
C LYS A 7 -20.23 15.06 19.40
N ARG A 8 -19.33 14.71 20.32
CA ARG A 8 -18.05 14.07 19.94
C ARG A 8 -18.34 12.75 19.21
N PRO A 9 -17.57 12.42 18.16
CA PRO A 9 -17.71 11.14 17.47
C PRO A 9 -17.41 9.98 18.42
N ILE A 10 -18.08 8.85 18.19
CA ILE A 10 -17.79 7.58 18.84
C ILE A 10 -16.86 6.80 17.92
N PHE A 11 -15.70 6.41 18.42
CA PHE A 11 -14.71 5.63 17.67
C PHE A 11 -14.89 4.13 17.90
N PRO A 12 -14.50 3.27 16.93
CA PRO A 12 -14.50 1.82 17.12
C PRO A 12 -13.47 1.40 18.17
N LYS A 13 -13.60 0.18 18.71
CA LYS A 13 -12.60 -0.38 19.64
C LYS A 13 -11.33 -0.85 18.96
N LYS A 14 -11.44 -1.29 17.69
CA LYS A 14 -10.33 -1.79 16.86
C LYS A 14 -10.59 -1.42 15.40
N ALA A 15 -9.52 -1.26 14.62
CA ALA A 15 -9.60 -1.00 13.19
C ALA A 15 -8.56 -1.81 12.41
N VAL A 16 -8.98 -2.36 11.27
CA VAL A 16 -8.09 -2.89 10.23
C VAL A 16 -8.22 -1.96 9.04
N ILE A 17 -7.15 -1.26 8.72
CA ILE A 17 -7.04 -0.36 7.58
C ILE A 17 -6.30 -1.12 6.48
N THR A 18 -6.84 -1.05 5.26
CA THR A 18 -6.21 -1.65 4.09
C THR A 18 -5.95 -0.58 3.04
N ALA A 19 -4.80 -0.67 2.39
CA ALA A 19 -4.54 0.02 1.13
C ALA A 19 -4.66 -0.99 -0.02
N GLY A 20 -4.89 -0.49 -1.23
CA GLY A 20 -4.88 -1.38 -2.39
C GLY A 20 -3.49 -1.98 -2.60
N MET A 21 -3.45 -3.19 -3.15
CA MET A 21 -2.18 -3.86 -3.44
C MET A 21 -1.71 -3.45 -4.84
N PRO A 22 -0.61 -2.68 -4.99
CA PRO A 22 -0.01 -2.42 -6.29
C PRO A 22 0.41 -3.71 -7.00
N TYR A 23 0.15 -3.80 -8.30
CA TYR A 23 0.61 -4.93 -9.12
C TYR A 23 2.14 -5.06 -9.13
N GLY A 24 2.64 -6.27 -8.92
CA GLY A 24 4.07 -6.63 -8.84
C GLY A 24 4.83 -6.63 -10.15
N ASN A 25 4.37 -5.87 -11.15
CA ASN A 25 5.00 -5.77 -12.47
C ASN A 25 5.40 -4.33 -12.83
N LYS A 26 5.46 -3.44 -11.83
CA LYS A 26 5.85 -2.04 -11.98
C LYS A 26 6.27 -1.41 -10.65
N GLU A 27 7.03 -0.33 -10.76
CA GLU A 27 7.35 0.57 -9.66
C GLU A 27 6.16 1.48 -9.30
N LEU A 28 6.21 2.09 -8.12
CA LEU A 28 5.21 3.06 -7.68
C LEU A 28 5.54 4.46 -8.22
N HIS A 29 4.60 5.06 -8.93
CA HIS A 29 4.59 6.51 -9.18
C HIS A 29 3.77 7.27 -8.12
N PHE A 30 3.91 8.61 -8.10
CA PHE A 30 3.24 9.51 -7.16
C PHE A 30 1.73 9.29 -7.05
N GLY A 31 1.05 8.95 -8.16
CA GLY A 31 -0.37 8.63 -8.15
C GLY A 31 -0.75 7.46 -7.22
N HIS A 32 0.10 6.44 -7.02
CA HIS A 32 -0.18 5.38 -6.06
C HIS A 32 0.01 5.87 -4.62
N ALA A 33 1.10 6.59 -4.35
CA ALA A 33 1.38 7.14 -3.03
C ALA A 33 0.28 8.14 -2.62
N GLY A 34 0.07 9.19 -3.40
CA GLY A 34 -0.89 10.25 -3.11
C GLY A 34 -2.35 9.81 -3.24
N GLY A 35 -2.68 8.95 -4.21
CA GLY A 35 -4.07 8.55 -4.47
C GLY A 35 -4.59 7.42 -3.58
N MET A 36 -3.72 6.74 -2.82
CA MET A 36 -4.11 5.59 -2.02
C MET A 36 -3.37 5.52 -0.68
N PHE A 37 -2.04 5.40 -0.70
CA PHE A 37 -1.29 5.12 0.54
C PHE A 37 -1.32 6.29 1.53
N VAL A 38 -1.17 7.54 1.08
CA VAL A 38 -1.27 8.73 1.96
C VAL A 38 -2.59 8.75 2.70
N HIS A 39 -3.71 8.46 2.03
CA HIS A 39 -5.03 8.48 2.65
C HIS A 39 -5.19 7.36 3.69
N ALA A 40 -4.76 6.13 3.35
CA ALA A 40 -4.84 5.00 4.25
C ALA A 40 -3.93 5.18 5.48
N ASP A 41 -2.68 5.61 5.28
CA ASP A 41 -1.73 5.88 6.36
C ASP A 41 -2.18 7.03 7.27
N THR A 42 -2.64 8.15 6.69
CA THR A 42 -3.20 9.27 7.47
C THR A 42 -4.34 8.82 8.37
N PHE A 43 -5.26 8.02 7.83
CA PHE A 43 -6.39 7.51 8.60
C PHE A 43 -5.96 6.51 9.67
N ALA A 44 -4.99 5.64 9.38
CA ALA A 44 -4.41 4.73 10.35
C ALA A 44 -3.73 5.47 11.50
N ARG A 45 -2.89 6.49 11.21
CA ARG A 45 -2.27 7.34 12.23
C ARG A 45 -3.29 8.07 13.09
N PHE A 46 -4.30 8.65 12.46
CA PHE A 46 -5.40 9.29 13.16
C PHE A 46 -6.09 8.32 14.12
N LEU A 47 -6.44 7.11 13.67
CA LEU A 47 -7.08 6.13 14.55
C LEU A 47 -6.13 5.62 15.65
N ARG A 48 -4.85 5.40 15.38
CA ARG A 48 -3.86 5.01 16.42
C ARG A 48 -3.84 6.03 17.55
N ASP A 49 -3.90 7.32 17.22
CA ASP A 49 -4.00 8.41 18.19
C ASP A 49 -5.36 8.44 18.92
N ARG A 50 -6.47 8.12 18.25
CA ARG A 50 -7.81 8.12 18.86
C ARG A 50 -8.11 6.89 19.74
N ILE A 51 -7.63 5.71 19.37
CA ILE A 51 -8.03 4.43 19.97
C ILE A 51 -6.86 3.56 20.43
N GLY A 52 -5.62 4.02 20.35
CA GLY A 52 -4.41 3.29 20.75
C GLY A 52 -3.74 2.58 19.59
N HIS A 53 -2.40 2.53 19.62
CA HIS A 53 -1.59 1.96 18.55
C HIS A 53 -1.85 0.46 18.36
N GLU A 54 -2.00 -0.26 19.47
CA GLU A 54 -2.25 -1.71 19.52
C GLU A 54 -3.64 -2.12 18.99
N ASN A 55 -4.55 -1.15 18.82
CA ASN A 55 -5.91 -1.39 18.34
C ASN A 55 -6.08 -1.13 16.84
N VAL A 56 -5.02 -0.73 16.14
CA VAL A 56 -5.05 -0.41 14.71
C VAL A 56 -3.99 -1.19 13.95
N ILE A 57 -4.43 -1.98 12.98
CA ILE A 57 -3.55 -2.64 12.00
C ILE A 57 -3.72 -1.91 10.67
N PHE A 58 -2.61 -1.51 10.05
CA PHE A 58 -2.58 -1.06 8.66
C PHE A 58 -1.83 -2.11 7.85
N VAL A 59 -2.47 -2.64 6.80
CA VAL A 59 -1.89 -3.67 5.94
C VAL A 59 -2.10 -3.36 4.46
N SER A 60 -1.07 -3.62 3.68
CA SER A 60 -1.10 -3.65 2.22
C SER A 60 -0.11 -4.73 1.74
N GLY A 61 0.15 -4.80 0.45
CA GLY A 61 1.11 -5.71 -0.14
C GLY A 61 1.24 -5.51 -1.63
N THR A 62 1.93 -6.43 -2.29
CA THR A 62 2.08 -6.45 -3.74
C THR A 62 1.16 -7.52 -4.31
N ASP A 63 0.36 -7.18 -5.34
CA ASP A 63 -0.42 -8.18 -6.06
C ASP A 63 0.50 -8.91 -7.05
N CYS A 64 0.75 -10.19 -6.76
CA CYS A 64 1.78 -10.99 -7.40
C CYS A 64 1.31 -11.82 -8.60
N TYR A 65 0.02 -11.78 -8.95
CA TYR A 65 -0.55 -12.67 -9.97
C TYR A 65 -1.21 -11.92 -11.14
N GLY A 66 -1.54 -12.67 -12.20
CA GLY A 66 -2.32 -12.20 -13.35
C GLY A 66 -1.54 -12.12 -14.67
N SER A 67 -2.29 -12.16 -15.78
CA SER A 67 -1.73 -12.23 -17.14
C SER A 67 -0.84 -11.02 -17.48
N ALA A 68 -1.15 -9.84 -16.94
CA ALA A 68 -0.34 -8.65 -17.13
C ALA A 68 1.09 -8.80 -16.58
N ILE A 69 1.27 -9.57 -15.51
CA ILE A 69 2.59 -9.88 -14.94
C ILE A 69 3.31 -10.86 -15.85
N SER A 70 2.64 -11.96 -16.24
CA SER A 70 3.22 -12.98 -17.13
C SER A 70 3.66 -12.41 -18.47
N VAL A 71 2.86 -11.53 -19.09
CA VAL A 71 3.18 -10.89 -20.37
C VAL A 71 4.37 -9.94 -20.23
N LYS A 72 4.44 -9.14 -19.17
CA LYS A 72 5.60 -8.25 -18.94
C LYS A 72 6.88 -9.03 -18.65
N TYR A 73 6.79 -10.07 -17.80
CA TYR A 73 7.92 -10.95 -17.50
C TYR A 73 8.46 -11.61 -18.78
N ARG A 74 7.58 -12.18 -19.61
CA ARG A 74 7.99 -12.79 -20.88
C ARG A 74 8.73 -11.80 -21.79
N LYS A 75 8.19 -10.58 -21.94
CA LYS A 75 8.87 -9.52 -22.72
C LYS A 75 10.24 -9.17 -22.13
N LEU A 76 10.35 -9.08 -20.81
CA LEU A 76 11.62 -8.80 -20.14
C LEU A 76 12.67 -9.88 -20.40
N VAL A 77 12.27 -11.16 -20.36
CA VAL A 77 13.13 -12.30 -20.70
C VAL A 77 13.56 -12.24 -22.16
N ASP A 78 12.61 -12.00 -23.08
CA ASP A 78 12.85 -11.96 -24.53
C ASP A 78 13.75 -10.76 -24.95
N GLU A 79 13.62 -9.60 -24.30
CA GLU A 79 14.26 -8.34 -24.70
C GLU A 79 15.57 -8.02 -23.93
N ASN A 80 15.66 -8.37 -22.64
CA ASN A 80 16.76 -7.94 -21.76
C ASN A 80 17.61 -9.10 -21.22
N ASN A 81 17.44 -10.31 -21.77
CA ASN A 81 18.13 -11.52 -21.31
C ASN A 81 18.04 -11.71 -19.77
N TYR A 82 16.86 -11.46 -19.21
CA TYR A 82 16.60 -11.65 -17.78
C TYR A 82 16.66 -13.14 -17.44
N GLU A 83 17.56 -13.50 -16.51
CA GLU A 83 17.84 -14.90 -16.14
C GLU A 83 17.06 -15.38 -14.91
N GLY A 84 16.40 -14.45 -14.19
CA GLY A 84 15.62 -14.75 -13.00
C GLY A 84 14.28 -15.42 -13.32
N THR A 85 13.67 -16.02 -12.30
CA THR A 85 12.32 -16.58 -12.38
C THR A 85 11.25 -15.48 -12.35
N ILE A 86 10.00 -15.83 -12.64
CA ILE A 86 8.88 -14.89 -12.45
C ILE A 86 8.70 -14.50 -10.98
N GLU A 87 9.09 -15.37 -10.04
CA GLU A 87 9.07 -15.03 -8.61
C GLU A 87 10.12 -13.97 -8.29
N ASP A 88 11.33 -14.10 -8.84
CA ASP A 88 12.40 -13.10 -8.70
C ASP A 88 11.96 -11.76 -9.28
N TYR A 89 11.35 -11.77 -10.47
CA TYR A 89 10.81 -10.55 -11.09
C TYR A 89 9.78 -9.85 -10.21
N VAL A 90 8.84 -10.58 -9.62
CA VAL A 90 7.83 -10.00 -8.74
C VAL A 90 8.45 -9.54 -7.43
N ARG A 91 9.41 -10.29 -6.87
CA ARG A 91 10.13 -9.96 -5.64
C ARG A 91 10.96 -8.69 -5.79
N GLU A 92 11.67 -8.52 -6.91
CA GLU A 92 12.41 -7.29 -7.22
C GLU A 92 11.48 -6.08 -7.27
N ASN A 93 10.31 -6.22 -7.91
CA ASN A 93 9.31 -5.16 -7.93
C ASN A 93 8.73 -4.90 -6.53
N HIS A 94 8.48 -5.94 -5.73
CA HIS A 94 8.04 -5.80 -4.34
C HIS A 94 9.04 -4.98 -3.51
N GLU A 95 10.32 -5.31 -3.55
CA GLU A 95 11.35 -4.58 -2.80
C GLU A 95 11.41 -3.12 -3.24
N LYS A 96 11.35 -2.83 -4.56
CA LYS A 96 11.28 -1.45 -5.06
C LYS A 96 10.06 -0.70 -4.57
N GLN A 97 8.89 -1.34 -4.53
CA GLN A 97 7.65 -0.73 -4.03
C GLN A 97 7.77 -0.43 -2.54
N LYS A 98 8.30 -1.38 -1.76
CA LYS A 98 8.55 -1.23 -0.33
C LYS A 98 9.54 -0.10 -0.04
N ASP A 99 10.66 -0.04 -0.76
CA ASP A 99 11.67 1.02 -0.67
C ASP A 99 11.06 2.42 -0.87
N VAL A 100 10.12 2.55 -1.81
CA VAL A 100 9.41 3.81 -2.04
C VAL A 100 8.53 4.16 -0.84
N LEU A 101 7.73 3.22 -0.34
CA LEU A 101 6.85 3.46 0.81
C LEU A 101 7.63 3.80 2.07
N GLU A 102 8.77 3.13 2.32
CA GLU A 102 9.67 3.44 3.44
C GLU A 102 10.23 4.86 3.36
N LYS A 103 10.56 5.36 2.15
CA LYS A 103 10.99 6.75 1.94
C LYS A 103 9.91 7.78 2.24
N TYR A 104 8.63 7.39 2.20
CA TYR A 104 7.50 8.21 2.64
C TYR A 104 7.13 7.99 4.12
N GLU A 105 7.93 7.22 4.85
CA GLU A 105 7.69 6.83 6.25
C GLU A 105 6.36 6.09 6.47
N MET A 106 5.89 5.35 5.46
CA MET A 106 4.63 4.59 5.49
C MET A 106 4.80 3.17 6.02
#